data_AF-A0A5Q2MGT5-F1
#
_entry.id   AF-A0A5Q2MGT5-F1
#
_cell.length_a   1.000
_cell.length_b   1.000
_cell.length_c   1.000
_cell.angle_alpha   90.00
_cell.angle_beta   90.00
_cell.angle_gamma   90.00
#
_symmetry.space_group_name_H-M   'P 1'
#
loop_
_entity.id
_entity.type
_entity.pdbx_description
1 polymer ?
#
loop_
_entity_poly.entity_id
_entity_poly.type
_entity_poly.pdbx_seq_one_letter_code
_entity_poly.pdbx_strand_id
1 'polypeptide(L)'
;MSFVVWTAALTRAAAGWDDQAEALSQAQSSLNKVDPELLGSRVSSAATAFLETWRTEIKDRVATAEAHADALRTSVGSYQQADDRAVQDLQRLLPWDDRGVEPGPLPPVLAPRTLPGVAMPQ
;
A
#
# COMPACT_ATOMS: atom_id res chain seq x y z
N MET A 1 7.92 17.97 -7.81
CA MET A 1 7.73 16.75 -7.01
C MET A 1 7.49 15.63 -8.00
N SER A 2 8.36 14.63 -8.11
CA SER A 2 8.24 13.61 -9.18
C SER A 2 7.25 12.51 -8.78
N PHE A 3 6.29 12.22 -9.67
CA PHE A 3 5.32 11.14 -9.49
C PHE A 3 6.00 9.76 -9.43
N VAL A 4 7.20 9.59 -10.00
CA VAL A 4 7.97 8.33 -9.99
C VAL A 4 8.33 7.88 -8.57
N VAL A 5 8.64 8.82 -7.67
CA VAL A 5 8.95 8.48 -6.26
C VAL A 5 7.68 8.05 -5.52
N TRP A 6 6.55 8.67 -5.85
CA TRP A 6 5.25 8.33 -5.26
C TRP A 6 4.73 7.00 -5.76
N THR A 7 4.85 6.68 -7.05
CA THR A 7 4.41 5.38 -7.58
C THR A 7 5.18 4.22 -6.97
N ALA A 8 6.50 4.35 -6.78
CA ALA A 8 7.29 3.33 -6.08
C ALA A 8 6.84 3.13 -4.62
N ALA A 9 6.57 4.22 -3.90
CA ALA A 9 6.07 4.15 -2.52
C ALA A 9 4.67 3.54 -2.43
N LEU A 10 3.77 3.89 -3.36
CA LEU A 10 2.40 3.34 -3.44
C LEU A 10 2.40 1.85 -3.79
N THR A 11 3.25 1.41 -4.72
CA THR A 11 3.43 -0.02 -5.04
C THR A 11 3.93 -0.80 -3.84
N ARG A 12 4.91 -0.25 -3.10
CA ARG A 12 5.39 -0.87 -1.85
C ARG A 12 4.30 -0.93 -0.79
N ALA A 13 3.51 0.13 -0.66
CA ALA A 13 2.39 0.16 0.28
C ALA A 13 1.31 -0.87 -0.10
N ALA A 14 1.01 -1.04 -1.40
CA ALA A 14 0.08 -2.05 -1.88
C ALA A 14 0.55 -3.46 -1.51
N ALA A 15 1.83 -3.78 -1.75
CA ALA A 15 2.42 -5.06 -1.34
C ALA A 15 2.33 -5.28 0.18
N GLY A 16 2.57 -4.24 0.98
CA GLY A 16 2.42 -4.33 2.43
C GLY A 16 0.98 -4.62 2.89
N TRP A 17 -0.03 -4.18 2.14
CA TRP A 17 -1.43 -4.54 2.39
C TRP A 17 -1.75 -5.98 1.97
N ASP A 18 -1.19 -6.46 0.86
CA ASP A 18 -1.32 -7.86 0.45
C ASP A 18 -0.72 -8.81 1.50
N ASP A 19 0.48 -8.51 1.99
CA ASP A 19 1.15 -9.31 3.02
C ASP A 19 0.27 -9.39 4.30
N GLN A 20 -0.40 -8.29 4.65
CA GLN A 20 -1.33 -8.26 5.78
C GLN A 20 -2.59 -9.09 5.51
N ALA A 21 -3.18 -8.99 4.31
CA ALA A 21 -4.33 -9.79 3.92
C ALA A 21 -4.00 -11.29 3.96
N GLU A 22 -2.80 -11.68 3.50
CA GLU A 22 -2.33 -13.05 3.55
C GLU A 22 -2.16 -13.54 5.00
N ALA A 23 -1.47 -12.76 5.84
CA ALA A 23 -1.27 -13.12 7.25
C ALA A 23 -2.62 -13.29 8.00
N LEU A 24 -3.59 -12.41 7.74
CA LEU A 24 -4.94 -12.52 8.30
C LEU A 24 -5.69 -13.75 7.77
N SER A 25 -5.53 -14.07 6.49
CA SER A 25 -6.12 -15.28 5.88
C SER A 25 -5.55 -16.57 6.49
N GLN A 26 -4.25 -16.60 6.76
CA GLN A 26 -3.61 -17.71 7.46
C GLN A 26 -4.11 -17.83 8.92
N ALA A 27 -4.29 -16.70 9.61
CA ALA A 27 -4.89 -16.69 10.94
C ALA A 27 -6.34 -17.22 10.94
N GLN A 28 -7.15 -16.82 9.94
CA GLN A 28 -8.51 -17.34 9.76
C GLN A 28 -8.51 -18.86 9.54
N SER A 29 -7.61 -19.37 8.69
CA SER A 29 -7.45 -20.81 8.43
C SER A 29 -7.11 -21.57 9.72
N SER A 30 -6.29 -20.98 10.59
CA SER A 30 -5.93 -21.55 11.87
C SER A 30 -7.13 -21.58 12.83
N LEU A 31 -7.94 -20.51 12.87
CA LEU A 31 -9.17 -20.46 13.67
C LEU A 31 -10.26 -21.42 13.18
N ASN A 32 -10.29 -21.73 11.88
CA ASN A 32 -11.24 -22.69 11.32
C ASN A 32 -10.94 -24.14 11.74
N LYS A 33 -9.72 -24.42 12.20
CA LYS A 33 -9.31 -25.74 12.69
C LYS A 33 -9.58 -25.95 14.18
N VAL A 34 -10.02 -24.91 14.90
CA VAL A 34 -10.30 -24.99 16.34
C VAL A 34 -11.65 -25.66 16.56
N ASP A 35 -11.65 -26.70 17.40
CA ASP A 35 -12.86 -27.36 17.89
C ASP A 35 -13.21 -26.85 19.30
N PRO A 36 -14.27 -26.03 19.46
CA PRO A 36 -14.69 -25.49 20.75
C PRO A 36 -15.29 -26.55 21.69
N GLU A 37 -15.65 -27.74 21.20
CA GLU A 37 -16.19 -28.81 22.05
C GLU A 37 -15.15 -29.38 23.02
N LEU A 38 -13.87 -29.29 22.63
CA LEU A 38 -12.73 -29.71 23.47
C LEU A 38 -12.59 -28.88 24.76
N LEU A 39 -13.22 -27.70 24.84
CA LEU A 39 -13.21 -26.82 26.02
C LEU A 39 -14.23 -27.24 27.09
N GLY A 40 -15.06 -28.25 26.80
CA GLY A 40 -16.10 -28.74 27.69
C GLY A 40 -17.42 -27.97 27.59
N SER A 41 -18.51 -28.65 27.95
CA SER A 41 -19.90 -28.21 27.71
C SER A 41 -20.29 -26.88 28.37
N ARG A 42 -19.60 -26.46 29.44
CA ARG A 42 -19.85 -25.18 30.12
C ARG A 42 -19.33 -23.98 29.33
N VAL A 43 -18.25 -24.15 28.57
CA VAL A 43 -17.54 -23.06 27.89
C VAL A 43 -17.72 -23.11 26.38
N SER A 44 -18.06 -24.28 25.82
CA SER A 44 -18.18 -24.50 24.37
C SER A 44 -19.09 -23.49 23.68
N SER A 45 -20.27 -23.18 24.25
CA SER A 45 -21.19 -22.20 23.65
C SER A 45 -20.59 -20.79 23.57
N ALA A 46 -19.94 -20.33 24.64
CA ALA A 46 -19.28 -19.03 24.65
C ALA A 46 -18.07 -18.99 23.71
N ALA A 47 -17.30 -20.09 23.66
CA ALA A 47 -16.17 -20.23 22.75
C ALA A 47 -16.61 -20.23 21.28
N THR A 48 -17.70 -20.91 20.94
CA THR A 48 -18.28 -20.90 19.58
C THR A 48 -18.66 -19.48 19.17
N ALA A 49 -19.40 -18.75 20.01
CA ALA A 49 -19.81 -17.38 19.72
C ALA A 49 -18.60 -16.44 19.53
N PHE A 50 -17.57 -16.61 20.37
CA PHE A 50 -16.31 -15.87 20.25
C PHE A 50 -15.59 -16.18 18.92
N LEU A 51 -15.44 -17.46 18.58
CA LEU A 51 -14.79 -17.88 17.33
C LEU A 51 -15.54 -17.38 16.10
N GLU A 52 -16.88 -17.40 16.12
CA GLU A 52 -17.71 -16.92 15.02
C GLU A 52 -17.58 -15.39 14.82
N THR A 53 -17.58 -14.64 15.92
CA THR A 53 -17.32 -13.19 15.90
C THR A 53 -15.95 -12.90 15.32
N TRP A 54 -14.90 -13.59 15.78
CA TRP A 54 -13.54 -13.40 15.31
C TRP A 54 -13.34 -13.79 13.84
N ARG A 55 -14.01 -14.86 13.38
CA ARG A 55 -13.98 -15.25 11.96
C ARG A 55 -14.57 -14.17 11.06
N THR A 56 -15.64 -13.53 11.52
CA THR A 56 -16.29 -12.41 10.81
C THR A 56 -15.37 -11.19 10.75
N GLU A 57 -14.85 -10.78 11.91
CA GLU A 57 -13.92 -9.64 12.01
C GLU A 57 -12.66 -9.82 11.14
N ILE A 58 -12.05 -11.01 11.15
CA ILE A 58 -10.88 -11.28 10.32
C ILE A 58 -11.25 -11.23 8.84
N LYS A 59 -12.39 -11.78 8.43
CA LYS A 59 -12.86 -11.72 7.04
C LYS A 59 -13.01 -10.28 6.56
N ASP A 60 -13.62 -9.42 7.37
CA ASP A 60 -13.81 -8.01 7.04
C ASP A 60 -12.48 -7.26 6.95
N ARG A 61 -11.52 -7.60 7.81
CA ARG A 61 -10.16 -7.03 7.77
C ARG A 61 -9.36 -7.48 6.55
N VAL A 62 -9.48 -8.75 6.14
CA VAL A 62 -8.88 -9.25 4.90
C VAL A 62 -9.42 -8.46 3.71
N ALA A 63 -10.75 -8.36 3.59
CA ALA A 63 -11.39 -7.61 2.50
C ALA A 63 -10.97 -6.13 2.48
N THR A 64 -10.82 -5.51 3.65
CA THR A 64 -10.35 -4.12 3.78
C THR A 64 -8.90 -3.97 3.32
N ALA A 65 -8.02 -4.88 3.72
CA ALA A 65 -6.62 -4.88 3.31
C ALA A 65 -6.47 -5.04 1.78
N GLU A 66 -7.21 -5.99 1.20
CA GLU A 66 -7.26 -6.20 -0.26
C GLU A 66 -7.76 -4.93 -0.98
N ALA A 67 -8.84 -4.32 -0.49
CA ALA A 67 -9.37 -3.08 -1.05
C ALA A 67 -8.37 -1.92 -1.00
N HIS A 68 -7.58 -1.80 0.08
CA HIS A 68 -6.51 -0.81 0.16
C HIS A 68 -5.39 -1.10 -0.84
N ALA A 69 -4.96 -2.35 -0.99
CA ALA A 69 -3.96 -2.74 -1.98
C ALA A 69 -4.42 -2.37 -3.40
N ASP A 70 -5.67 -2.67 -3.74
CA ASP A 70 -6.26 -2.34 -5.04
C ASP A 70 -6.36 -0.83 -5.28
N ALA A 71 -6.85 -0.07 -4.29
CA ALA A 71 -6.94 1.39 -4.41
C ALA A 71 -5.56 2.04 -4.67
N LEU A 72 -4.51 1.52 -4.04
CA LEU A 72 -3.15 1.98 -4.26
C LEU A 72 -2.65 1.63 -5.67
N ARG A 73 -2.91 0.42 -6.17
CA ARG A 73 -2.57 0.03 -7.56
C ARG A 73 -3.30 0.88 -8.59
N THR A 74 -4.59 1.14 -8.39
CA THR A 74 -5.38 2.04 -9.26
C THR A 74 -4.81 3.45 -9.26
N SER A 75 -4.38 3.94 -8.09
CA SER A 75 -3.74 5.25 -7.96
C SER A 75 -2.41 5.30 -8.73
N VAL A 76 -1.58 4.25 -8.63
CA VAL A 76 -0.32 4.14 -9.40
C VAL A 76 -0.60 4.25 -10.91
N GLY A 77 -1.55 3.48 -11.43
CA GLY A 77 -1.92 3.55 -12.85
C GLY A 77 -2.44 4.93 -13.28
N SER A 78 -3.21 5.58 -12.40
CA SER A 78 -3.72 6.94 -12.65
C SER A 78 -2.60 7.97 -12.74
N TYR A 79 -1.59 7.87 -11.85
CA TYR A 79 -0.43 8.76 -11.90
C TYR A 79 0.44 8.52 -13.14
N GLN A 80 0.67 7.28 -13.52
CA GLN A 80 1.43 6.95 -14.74
C GLN A 80 0.73 7.52 -15.98
N GLN A 81 -0.59 7.33 -16.10
CA GLN A 81 -1.35 7.87 -17.22
C GLN A 81 -1.33 9.41 -17.26
N ALA A 82 -1.40 10.06 -16.10
CA ALA A 82 -1.30 11.51 -16.02
C ALA A 82 0.09 12.01 -16.44
N ASP A 83 1.14 11.29 -16.07
CA ASP A 83 2.53 11.61 -16.45
C ASP A 83 2.74 11.46 -17.96
N ASP A 84 2.31 10.33 -18.54
CA ASP A 84 2.37 10.09 -20.00
C ASP A 84 1.64 11.18 -20.78
N ARG A 85 0.47 11.61 -20.30
CA ARG A 85 -0.29 12.70 -20.92
C ARG A 85 0.45 14.02 -20.83
N ALA A 86 1.05 14.33 -19.68
CA ALA A 86 1.84 15.54 -19.51
C ALA A 86 3.06 15.57 -20.44
N VAL A 87 3.75 14.43 -20.60
CA VAL A 87 4.87 14.28 -21.53
C VAL A 87 4.40 14.52 -22.97
N GLN A 88 3.31 13.90 -23.40
CA GLN A 88 2.75 14.09 -24.74
C GLN A 88 2.35 15.55 -25.00
N ASP A 89 1.72 16.21 -24.02
CA ASP A 89 1.32 17.61 -24.14
C ASP A 89 2.54 18.55 -24.19
N LEU A 90 3.59 18.28 -23.42
CA LEU A 90 4.86 19.02 -23.51
C LEU A 90 5.54 18.83 -24.87
N GLN A 91 5.60 17.60 -25.38
CA GLN A 91 6.17 17.30 -26.71
C GLN A 91 5.43 18.03 -27.84
N ARG A 92 4.11 18.24 -27.72
CA ARG A 92 3.34 19.03 -28.70
C ARG A 92 3.73 20.51 -28.73
N LEU A 93 4.19 21.05 -27.61
CA LEU A 93 4.61 22.45 -27.49
C LEU A 93 6.04 22.68 -28.00
N LEU A 94 6.84 21.63 -28.12
CA LEU A 94 8.20 21.73 -28.64
C LEU A 94 8.22 21.94 -30.17
N PRO A 95 9.26 22.64 -30.70
CA PRO A 95 9.55 22.67 -32.13
C PRO A 95 9.56 21.26 -32.73
N TRP A 96 9.17 21.13 -34.00
CA TRP A 96 9.01 19.82 -34.65
C TRP A 96 10.25 18.93 -34.51
N ASP A 97 11.43 19.52 -34.66
CA ASP A 97 12.72 18.83 -34.57
C ASP A 97 13.04 18.33 -33.15
N ASP A 98 12.43 18.91 -32.12
CA ASP A 98 12.68 18.62 -30.71
C ASP A 98 11.60 17.71 -30.09
N ARG A 99 10.57 17.31 -30.84
CA ARG A 99 9.45 16.50 -30.30
C ARG A 99 9.82 15.07 -29.92
N GLY A 100 10.99 14.59 -30.35
CA GLY A 100 11.54 13.29 -29.98
C GLY A 100 12.44 13.30 -28.74
N VAL A 101 12.62 14.46 -28.09
CA VAL A 101 13.44 14.56 -26.89
C VAL A 101 12.70 13.89 -25.73
N GLU A 102 13.31 12.84 -25.17
CA GLU A 102 12.82 12.22 -23.94
C GLU A 102 13.19 13.08 -22.72
N PRO A 103 12.29 13.18 -21.72
CA PRO A 103 12.63 13.78 -20.43
C PRO A 103 13.87 13.07 -19.84
N GLY A 104 14.94 13.82 -19.60
CA GLY A 104 16.17 13.28 -19.02
C GLY A 104 15.94 12.68 -17.61
N PRO A 105 16.85 11.81 -17.14
CA PRO A 105 16.74 11.20 -15.82
C PRO A 105 16.63 12.27 -14.74
N LEU A 106 15.72 12.05 -13.79
CA LEU A 106 15.53 12.94 -12.66
C LEU A 106 16.85 13.08 -11.89
N PRO A 107 17.26 14.30 -11.48
CA PRO A 107 18.38 14.45 -10.57
C PRO A 107 18.07 13.71 -9.26
N PRO A 108 19.09 13.12 -8.60
CA PRO A 108 18.88 12.47 -7.31
C PRO A 108 18.26 13.46 -6.34
N VAL A 109 17.14 13.08 -5.75
CA VAL A 109 16.40 13.88 -4.75
C VAL A 109 17.41 14.30 -3.69
N LEU A 110 17.63 15.62 -3.55
CA LEU A 110 18.45 16.19 -2.50
C LEU A 110 17.94 15.64 -1.16
N ALA A 111 18.76 14.82 -0.50
CA ALA A 111 18.51 14.37 0.86
C ALA A 111 18.22 15.58 1.77
N PRO A 112 17.37 15.43 2.80
CA PRO A 112 17.06 16.52 3.71
C PRO A 112 18.38 17.06 4.29
N ARG A 113 18.62 18.36 4.04
CA ARG A 113 19.78 19.09 4.51
C ARG A 113 19.74 19.07 6.05
N THR A 114 20.55 18.21 6.67
CA THR A 114 20.83 18.32 8.11
C THR A 114 21.48 19.68 8.32
N LEU A 115 20.72 20.62 8.88
CA LEU A 115 21.25 21.89 9.33
C LEU A 115 22.28 21.57 10.43
N PRO A 116 23.55 22.01 10.30
CA PRO A 116 24.52 21.85 11.38
C PRO A 116 23.98 22.59 12.61
N GLY A 117 23.99 21.87 13.74
CA GLY A 117 23.40 22.29 14.99
C GLY A 117 23.82 23.70 15.41
N VAL A 118 22.83 24.46 15.86
CA VAL A 118 23.02 25.71 16.61
C VAL A 118 23.80 25.35 17.88
N ALA A 119 25.07 25.73 17.93
CA ALA A 119 25.83 25.75 19.17
C ALA A 119 25.24 26.87 20.05
N MET A 120 24.63 26.50 21.16
CA MET A 120 24.27 27.44 22.23
C MET A 120 25.54 27.84 22.98
N PRO A 121 25.79 29.14 23.21
CA PRO A 121 26.92 29.59 24.04
C PRO A 121 26.65 29.33 25.52
N GLN A 122 27.71 29.02 26.27
CA GLN A 122 27.73 28.95 27.73
C GLN A 122 27.67 30.34 28.36
#